data_AF-A0A3L6LGR5-F1
#
_entry.id   AF-A0A3L6LGR5-F1
#
_cell.length_a   1.000
_cell.length_b   1.000
_cell.length_c   1.000
_cell.angle_alpha   90.00
_cell.angle_beta   90.00
_cell.angle_gamma   90.00
#
_symmetry.space_group_name_H-M   'P 1'
#
loop_
_entity.id
_entity.type
_entity.pdbx_description
1 polymer ?
#
loop_
_entity_poly.entity_id
_entity_poly.type
_entity_poly.pdbx_seq_one_letter_code
_entity_poly.pdbx_strand_id
1 'polypeptide(L)'
;MDTGRTALQAKRHKASRTTTPALLVLSALMAASSALTANAAEPAAGENQKIFLLLCRAVTAVEETRAAPKLGDEQEADAKRATDLAFYLEAQEAVDEVAKTNAKEKIEGLPDEQVAAKCKKTNLEKCKSAALWLKNMEASAKQQIQAAARSDTNLKQILNTTLKQISAAKTNAETKTAEHDGGKKSQDKLVEAVYGSETNRQEPKIIANAPSRQAACGTGETTPGTTAGESIVATLACLCSSNSGTDNKGCLKTGAPRQTSWEANTAIAAWQQIKSRCTEAATGTKTRGSTELEAAIQGIRTELYTAKGTDHDAIGFLGTKHGTGKGDCDGDHATNKGACANFKKANGEVDEPKWLTNLQAAATAARQEEEKERAVAQAVARIRTLNSTLTTLLATSMIATQLGDHKQTVPTTTIVGDKSKNQQEEAEKDCNKVNSEDECRGKTDCTYDKPDKKCTLSKEAKKKAEKAAKQETGGKDDKKDRCNKHGTDKTKCEAENTAGQTPVCGFRKGKDGETDEPEKEKCRNGSFLTSKQFALSVVSAAFVALLF
;
A
#
# COMPACT_ATOMS: atom_id res chain seq x y z
N MET A 1 -23.90 6.72 70.97
CA MET A 1 -24.04 7.48 72.22
C MET A 1 -23.35 8.81 71.98
N ASP A 2 -24.16 9.82 71.67
CA ASP A 2 -24.28 11.09 72.43
C ASP A 2 -23.39 12.16 71.77
N THR A 3 -23.81 13.40 71.50
CA THR A 3 -25.00 14.17 71.89
C THR A 3 -25.05 15.45 71.03
N GLY A 4 -26.23 16.06 70.89
CA GLY A 4 -26.40 17.52 70.75
C GLY A 4 -26.51 18.08 69.33
N ARG A 5 -27.73 18.32 68.82
CA ARG A 5 -28.48 19.60 68.85
C ARG A 5 -27.83 20.76 68.08
N THR A 6 -28.48 21.19 67.00
CA THR A 6 -29.15 22.52 66.98
C THR A 6 -30.18 22.59 65.86
N ALA A 7 -31.40 22.99 66.24
CA ALA A 7 -32.50 23.30 65.34
C ALA A 7 -32.38 24.74 64.84
N LEU A 8 -32.85 25.06 63.63
CA LEU A 8 -33.52 26.34 63.39
C LEU A 8 -34.38 26.32 62.10
N GLN A 9 -35.61 26.79 62.28
CA GLN A 9 -36.50 27.48 61.35
C GLN A 9 -37.32 26.70 60.30
N ALA A 10 -38.60 26.60 60.63
CA ALA A 10 -39.71 26.49 59.71
C ALA A 10 -40.05 27.86 59.09
N LYS A 11 -40.35 27.90 57.78
CA LYS A 11 -41.34 28.80 57.20
C LYS A 11 -41.97 28.18 55.96
N ARG A 12 -43.29 28.02 56.01
CA ARG A 12 -44.17 27.53 54.95
C ARG A 12 -44.32 28.58 53.84
N HIS A 13 -44.28 28.15 52.58
CA HIS A 13 -45.08 28.75 51.50
C HIS A 13 -45.72 27.64 50.64
N LYS A 14 -46.85 27.98 50.03
CA LYS A 14 -47.94 27.12 49.55
C LYS A 14 -48.00 27.19 48.01
N ALA A 15 -48.58 26.14 47.40
CA ALA A 15 -48.95 25.95 45.97
C ALA A 15 -47.78 25.61 45.02
N SER A 16 -47.87 24.68 44.07
CA SER A 16 -49.01 24.28 43.21
C SER A 16 -48.87 22.83 42.69
N ARG A 17 -49.98 22.30 42.16
CA ARG A 17 -50.27 20.95 41.63
C ARG A 17 -49.31 20.46 40.53
N THR A 18 -49.10 19.14 40.45
CA THR A 18 -49.58 18.24 39.35
C THR A 18 -49.15 16.77 39.53
N THR A 19 -50.14 15.87 39.55
CA THR A 19 -50.25 14.47 39.02
C THR A 19 -48.96 13.71 38.66
N THR A 20 -48.71 12.43 39.03
CA THR A 20 -49.48 11.19 38.72
C THR A 20 -48.80 9.97 39.44
N PRO A 21 -49.48 8.82 39.71
CA PRO A 21 -48.98 7.74 40.56
C PRO A 21 -48.51 6.49 39.79
N ALA A 22 -47.68 5.64 40.42
CA ALA A 22 -47.51 4.24 40.02
C ALA A 22 -47.32 3.34 41.25
N LEU A 23 -48.17 2.31 41.32
CA LEU A 23 -48.47 1.46 42.45
C LEU A 23 -47.72 0.11 42.33
N LEU A 24 -47.28 -0.42 43.47
CA LEU A 24 -46.83 -1.79 43.74
C LEU A 24 -47.97 -2.82 43.68
N VAL A 25 -47.72 -4.03 43.15
CA VAL A 25 -48.35 -5.33 43.56
C VAL A 25 -47.38 -6.47 43.17
N LEU A 26 -46.72 -7.19 44.08
CA LEU A 26 -47.11 -8.35 44.92
C LEU A 26 -47.17 -9.72 44.22
N SER A 27 -46.55 -10.69 44.91
CA SER A 27 -46.18 -12.06 44.55
C SER A 27 -47.27 -13.11 44.82
N ALA A 28 -47.15 -14.28 44.17
CA ALA A 28 -47.77 -15.53 44.63
C ALA A 28 -46.92 -16.76 44.22
N LEU A 29 -46.53 -17.56 45.23
CA LEU A 29 -45.98 -18.91 45.10
C LEU A 29 -47.12 -19.95 44.98
N MET A 30 -46.91 -21.00 44.19
CA MET A 30 -47.43 -22.34 44.49
C MET A 30 -46.36 -23.39 44.24
N ALA A 31 -46.14 -24.25 45.24
CA ALA A 31 -45.31 -25.44 45.18
C ALA A 31 -46.16 -26.64 44.75
N ALA A 32 -45.64 -27.45 43.83
CA ALA A 32 -46.07 -28.82 43.62
C ALA A 32 -44.82 -29.69 43.46
N SER A 33 -44.58 -30.52 44.47
CA SER A 33 -43.50 -31.50 44.50
C SER A 33 -43.90 -32.73 43.71
N SER A 34 -43.25 -32.95 42.57
CA SER A 34 -43.13 -34.25 41.93
C SER A 34 -41.68 -34.44 41.54
N ALA A 35 -41.02 -35.37 42.22
CA ALA A 35 -39.68 -35.83 41.91
C ALA A 35 -39.71 -36.52 40.53
N LEU A 36 -39.54 -35.75 39.46
CA LEU A 36 -39.01 -36.24 38.21
C LEU A 36 -37.50 -36.05 38.27
N THR A 37 -36.76 -37.07 37.86
CA THR A 37 -35.34 -36.95 37.52
C THR A 37 -35.18 -35.79 36.54
N ALA A 38 -34.83 -34.62 37.06
CA ALA A 38 -34.55 -33.46 36.25
C ALA A 38 -33.29 -33.77 35.47
N ASN A 39 -33.44 -34.18 34.21
CA ASN A 39 -32.36 -34.08 33.26
C ASN A 39 -31.90 -32.62 33.32
N ALA A 40 -30.68 -32.42 33.77
CA ALA A 40 -30.18 -31.09 34.02
C ALA A 40 -30.15 -30.32 32.70
N ALA A 41 -30.58 -29.05 32.74
CA ALA A 41 -30.73 -28.25 31.54
C ALA A 41 -29.37 -28.03 30.87
N GLU A 42 -29.34 -27.91 29.55
CA GLU A 42 -28.15 -27.57 28.77
C GLU A 42 -28.13 -26.06 28.45
N PRO A 43 -27.00 -25.50 27.97
CA PRO A 43 -26.86 -24.06 27.76
C PRO A 43 -27.93 -23.40 26.90
N ALA A 44 -28.32 -22.19 27.30
CA ALA A 44 -29.27 -21.36 26.59
C ALA A 44 -28.71 -20.89 25.23
N ALA A 45 -29.61 -20.43 24.35
CA ALA A 45 -29.26 -20.08 22.98
C ALA A 45 -28.21 -18.96 22.91
N GLY A 46 -27.04 -19.26 22.35
CA GLY A 46 -26.01 -18.28 22.01
C GLY A 46 -25.00 -17.93 23.12
N GLU A 47 -25.05 -18.59 24.29
CA GLU A 47 -24.11 -18.31 25.39
C GLU A 47 -22.63 -18.53 25.01
N ASN A 48 -22.35 -19.43 24.04
CA ASN A 48 -21.01 -19.69 23.50
C ASN A 48 -20.75 -19.00 22.15
N GLN A 49 -21.65 -18.13 21.67
CA GLN A 49 -21.58 -17.62 20.30
C GLN A 49 -20.29 -16.85 20.00
N LYS A 50 -19.79 -16.04 20.94
CA LYS A 50 -18.56 -15.25 20.74
C LYS A 50 -17.35 -16.15 20.49
N ILE A 51 -17.09 -17.10 21.39
CA ILE A 51 -15.96 -18.03 21.24
C ILE A 51 -16.16 -18.98 20.06
N PHE A 52 -17.40 -19.42 19.81
CA PHE A 52 -17.74 -20.21 18.63
C PHE A 52 -17.34 -19.49 17.34
N LEU A 53 -17.71 -18.22 17.18
CA LEU A 53 -17.36 -17.43 16.00
C LEU A 53 -15.85 -17.21 15.85
N LEU A 54 -15.13 -17.01 16.96
CA LEU A 54 -13.67 -16.89 16.95
C LEU A 54 -12.99 -18.18 16.45
N LEU A 55 -13.42 -19.34 16.96
CA LEU A 55 -12.91 -20.64 16.52
C LEU A 55 -13.33 -20.96 15.07
N CYS A 56 -14.53 -20.54 14.65
CA CYS A 56 -15.00 -20.70 13.28
C CYS A 56 -14.13 -19.96 12.25
N ARG A 57 -13.51 -18.82 12.61
CA ARG A 57 -12.58 -18.12 11.69
C ARG A 57 -11.43 -19.02 11.26
N ALA A 58 -10.84 -19.77 12.21
CA ALA A 58 -9.79 -20.74 11.90
C ALA A 58 -10.33 -21.90 11.04
N VAL A 59 -11.52 -22.42 11.36
CA VAL A 59 -12.17 -23.50 10.61
C VAL A 59 -12.38 -23.11 9.14
N THR A 60 -12.89 -21.90 8.88
CA THR A 60 -13.21 -21.48 7.51
C THR A 60 -11.99 -21.10 6.69
N ALA A 61 -10.90 -20.67 7.33
CA ALA A 61 -9.66 -20.30 6.66
C ALA A 61 -8.86 -21.51 6.13
N VAL A 62 -9.19 -22.74 6.54
CA VAL A 62 -8.51 -23.97 6.07
C VAL A 62 -8.73 -24.22 4.57
N GLU A 63 -9.89 -23.85 4.06
CA GLU A 63 -10.30 -24.15 2.67
C GLU A 63 -9.74 -23.15 1.66
N GLU A 64 -8.96 -22.15 2.10
CA GLU A 64 -8.41 -21.13 1.21
C GLU A 64 -7.11 -21.55 0.55
N THR A 65 -6.94 -21.12 -0.70
CA THR A 65 -5.73 -21.27 -1.48
C THR A 65 -5.09 -19.91 -1.74
N ARG A 66 -3.75 -19.84 -1.72
CA ARG A 66 -3.01 -18.61 -1.99
C ARG A 66 -2.09 -18.83 -3.19
N ALA A 67 -2.35 -18.12 -4.27
CA ALA A 67 -1.50 -18.20 -5.45
C ALA A 67 -0.15 -17.52 -5.15
N ALA A 68 0.93 -18.03 -5.74
CA ALA A 68 2.20 -17.32 -5.69
C ALA A 68 2.09 -15.97 -6.39
N PRO A 69 2.70 -14.91 -5.84
CA PRO A 69 2.79 -13.62 -6.52
C PRO A 69 3.62 -13.79 -7.80
N LYS A 70 3.33 -13.00 -8.82
CA LYS A 70 4.13 -12.98 -10.06
C LYS A 70 4.18 -11.59 -10.64
N LEU A 71 5.19 -11.32 -11.47
CA LEU A 71 5.17 -10.16 -12.35
C LEU A 71 3.97 -10.29 -13.31
N GLY A 72 3.32 -9.15 -13.59
CA GLY A 72 2.35 -9.09 -14.67
C GLY A 72 3.04 -9.13 -16.03
N ASP A 73 2.34 -9.55 -17.07
CA ASP A 73 2.89 -9.74 -18.42
C ASP A 73 3.58 -8.46 -18.95
N GLU A 74 3.01 -7.30 -18.66
CA GLU A 74 3.59 -6.00 -19.00
C GLU A 74 4.95 -5.78 -18.30
N GLN A 75 5.04 -6.01 -16.99
CA GLN A 75 6.28 -5.80 -16.24
C GLN A 75 7.36 -6.83 -16.60
N GLU A 76 6.96 -8.04 -16.94
CA GLU A 76 7.87 -9.04 -17.49
C GLU A 76 8.43 -8.56 -18.83
N ALA A 77 7.57 -8.01 -19.69
CA ALA A 77 7.98 -7.45 -20.97
C ALA A 77 8.89 -6.22 -20.81
N ASP A 78 8.57 -5.29 -19.90
CA ASP A 78 9.40 -4.13 -19.55
C ASP A 78 10.79 -4.55 -19.07
N ALA A 79 10.83 -5.52 -18.14
CA ALA A 79 12.08 -6.03 -17.59
C ALA A 79 12.93 -6.78 -18.64
N LYS A 80 12.27 -7.48 -19.58
CA LYS A 80 12.92 -8.08 -20.74
C LYS A 80 13.52 -7.01 -21.65
N ARG A 81 12.75 -5.98 -22.03
CA ARG A 81 13.23 -4.86 -22.85
C ARG A 81 14.41 -4.14 -22.20
N ALA A 82 14.37 -3.93 -20.89
CA ALA A 82 15.49 -3.37 -20.14
C ALA A 82 16.75 -4.26 -20.21
N THR A 83 16.58 -5.58 -20.14
CA THR A 83 17.69 -6.53 -20.27
C THR A 83 18.29 -6.52 -21.69
N ASP A 84 17.43 -6.47 -22.70
CA ASP A 84 17.80 -6.37 -24.11
C ASP A 84 18.57 -5.05 -24.39
N LEU A 85 18.08 -3.92 -23.89
CA LEU A 85 18.76 -2.63 -23.99
C LEU A 85 20.10 -2.64 -23.23
N ALA A 86 20.16 -3.21 -22.03
CA ALA A 86 21.41 -3.29 -21.27
C ALA A 86 22.49 -4.04 -22.05
N PHE A 87 22.13 -5.20 -22.64
CA PHE A 87 23.06 -5.97 -23.46
C PHE A 87 23.48 -5.19 -24.72
N TYR A 88 22.52 -4.52 -25.37
CA TYR A 88 22.80 -3.69 -26.54
C TYR A 88 23.81 -2.56 -26.24
N LEU A 89 23.71 -1.89 -25.08
CA LEU A 89 24.66 -0.84 -24.67
C LEU A 89 26.09 -1.36 -24.46
N GLU A 90 26.26 -2.66 -24.20
CA GLU A 90 27.56 -3.33 -24.01
C GLU A 90 28.13 -3.96 -25.28
N ALA A 91 27.26 -4.37 -26.22
CA ALA A 91 27.61 -5.16 -27.41
C ALA A 91 27.07 -4.55 -28.71
N GLN A 92 26.99 -3.22 -28.79
CA GLN A 92 26.29 -2.48 -29.85
C GLN A 92 26.57 -2.98 -31.27
N GLU A 93 27.83 -2.98 -31.72
CA GLU A 93 28.18 -3.32 -33.11
C GLU A 93 27.80 -4.76 -33.45
N ALA A 94 28.00 -5.67 -32.50
CA ALA A 94 27.67 -7.09 -32.65
C ALA A 94 26.15 -7.31 -32.74
N VAL A 95 25.36 -6.60 -31.93
CA VAL A 95 23.90 -6.68 -31.97
C VAL A 95 23.35 -6.00 -33.24
N ASP A 96 23.90 -4.86 -33.65
CA ASP A 96 23.55 -4.17 -34.89
C ASP A 96 23.79 -5.08 -36.12
N GLU A 97 24.87 -5.87 -36.13
CA GLU A 97 25.16 -6.84 -37.18
C GLU A 97 24.11 -7.95 -37.25
N VAL A 98 23.77 -8.56 -36.12
CA VAL A 98 22.73 -9.59 -36.04
C VAL A 98 21.36 -9.04 -36.48
N ALA A 99 21.04 -7.81 -36.07
CA ALA A 99 19.77 -7.15 -36.39
C ALA A 99 19.60 -6.77 -37.87
N LYS A 100 20.67 -6.81 -38.70
CA LYS A 100 20.57 -6.65 -40.16
C LYS A 100 19.92 -7.85 -40.86
N THR A 101 19.73 -8.97 -40.17
CA THR A 101 19.13 -10.18 -40.75
C THR A 101 17.60 -10.03 -40.93
N ASN A 102 17.13 -10.24 -42.16
CA ASN A 102 15.78 -9.84 -42.58
C ASN A 102 14.62 -10.70 -42.01
N ALA A 103 14.86 -11.92 -41.52
CA ALA A 103 13.80 -12.81 -40.99
C ALA A 103 14.00 -13.14 -39.50
N LYS A 104 12.91 -13.19 -38.72
CA LYS A 104 12.93 -13.50 -37.28
C LYS A 104 13.50 -14.89 -37.05
N GLU A 105 13.03 -15.85 -37.83
CA GLU A 105 13.39 -17.26 -37.80
C GLU A 105 14.89 -17.45 -38.08
N LYS A 106 15.46 -16.59 -38.94
CA LYS A 106 16.89 -16.60 -39.22
C LYS A 106 17.70 -16.12 -38.01
N ILE A 107 17.24 -15.11 -37.28
CA ILE A 107 17.93 -14.62 -36.06
C ILE A 107 17.87 -15.69 -34.97
N GLU A 108 16.69 -16.29 -34.75
CA GLU A 108 16.51 -17.34 -33.76
C GLU A 108 17.40 -18.57 -34.05
N GLY A 109 17.55 -18.92 -35.34
CA GLY A 109 18.38 -20.02 -35.82
C GLY A 109 19.89 -19.72 -35.97
N LEU A 110 20.37 -18.52 -35.63
CA LEU A 110 21.81 -18.21 -35.75
C LEU A 110 22.66 -19.08 -34.82
N PRO A 111 23.67 -19.80 -35.34
CA PRO A 111 24.60 -20.57 -34.53
C PRO A 111 25.73 -19.68 -33.99
N ASP A 112 26.43 -20.17 -32.96
CA ASP A 112 27.46 -19.42 -32.22
C ASP A 112 28.63 -18.96 -33.11
N GLU A 113 28.96 -19.75 -34.13
CA GLU A 113 30.06 -19.51 -35.05
C GLU A 113 29.82 -18.31 -35.96
N GLN A 114 28.55 -17.95 -36.18
CA GLN A 114 28.11 -16.92 -37.12
C GLN A 114 27.90 -15.54 -36.48
N VAL A 115 28.16 -15.40 -35.17
CA VAL A 115 28.01 -14.12 -34.46
C VAL A 115 29.36 -13.58 -34.00
N ALA A 116 29.46 -12.25 -33.86
CA ALA A 116 30.67 -11.60 -33.36
C ALA A 116 31.02 -12.02 -31.93
N ALA A 117 32.30 -11.89 -31.54
CA ALA A 117 32.83 -12.41 -30.28
C ALA A 117 32.04 -12.02 -29.02
N LYS A 118 31.49 -10.79 -28.97
CA LYS A 118 30.67 -10.30 -27.84
C LYS A 118 29.33 -11.02 -27.70
N CYS A 119 28.83 -11.60 -28.78
CA CYS A 119 27.59 -12.36 -28.84
C CYS A 119 27.79 -13.87 -28.74
N LYS A 120 29.01 -14.38 -28.58
CA LYS A 120 29.25 -15.82 -28.50
C LYS A 120 28.90 -16.43 -27.13
N LYS A 121 28.79 -17.75 -27.09
CA LYS A 121 28.60 -18.62 -25.93
C LYS A 121 27.37 -18.22 -25.13
N THR A 122 27.58 -17.87 -23.85
CA THR A 122 26.53 -17.50 -22.89
C THR A 122 25.80 -16.21 -23.25
N ASN A 123 26.30 -15.45 -24.23
CA ASN A 123 25.67 -14.22 -24.72
C ASN A 123 24.85 -14.42 -26.01
N LEU A 124 24.85 -15.60 -26.62
CA LEU A 124 24.18 -15.84 -27.91
C LEU A 124 22.69 -15.50 -27.83
N GLU A 125 21.98 -16.05 -26.84
CA GLU A 125 20.54 -15.81 -26.68
C GLU A 125 20.23 -14.36 -26.29
N LYS A 126 21.10 -13.72 -25.49
CA LYS A 126 20.97 -12.29 -25.17
C LYS A 126 21.13 -11.42 -26.41
N CYS A 127 22.07 -11.76 -27.28
CA CYS A 127 22.31 -11.05 -28.52
C CYS A 127 21.18 -11.21 -29.52
N LYS A 128 20.67 -12.43 -29.71
CA LYS A 128 19.48 -12.70 -30.52
C LYS A 128 18.26 -11.93 -30.00
N SER A 129 18.02 -12.00 -28.70
CA SER A 129 16.92 -11.29 -28.03
C SER A 129 17.01 -9.78 -28.23
N ALA A 130 18.18 -9.19 -27.98
CA ALA A 130 18.41 -7.75 -28.18
C ALA A 130 18.28 -7.35 -29.66
N ALA A 131 18.76 -8.17 -30.59
CA ALA A 131 18.63 -7.90 -32.02
C ALA A 131 17.17 -7.96 -32.50
N LEU A 132 16.38 -8.93 -32.01
CA LEU A 132 14.94 -9.03 -32.29
C LEU A 132 14.18 -7.83 -31.71
N TRP A 133 14.50 -7.44 -30.48
CA TRP A 133 13.94 -6.25 -29.86
C TRP A 133 14.24 -4.99 -30.70
N LEU A 134 15.51 -4.75 -31.03
CA LEU A 134 15.94 -3.60 -31.83
C LEU A 134 15.33 -3.59 -33.24
N LYS A 135 15.05 -4.77 -33.81
CA LYS A 135 14.41 -4.91 -35.14
C LYS A 135 12.93 -4.55 -35.12
N ASN A 136 12.23 -4.90 -34.05
CA ASN A 136 10.79 -4.65 -33.92
C ASN A 136 10.47 -3.22 -33.45
N MET A 137 11.50 -2.44 -33.10
CA MET A 137 11.36 -1.03 -32.79
C MET A 137 11.10 -0.18 -34.04
N GLU A 138 10.41 0.93 -33.84
CA GLU A 138 10.26 1.97 -34.86
C GLU A 138 11.63 2.55 -35.26
N ALA A 139 11.77 3.00 -36.51
CA ALA A 139 13.03 3.50 -37.07
C ALA A 139 13.60 4.71 -36.32
N SER A 140 12.73 5.68 -35.96
CA SER A 140 13.12 6.83 -35.13
C SER A 140 13.61 6.34 -33.76
N ALA A 141 12.87 5.37 -33.21
CA ALA A 141 13.14 4.63 -31.99
C ALA A 141 14.59 4.12 -31.88
N LYS A 142 14.89 3.29 -32.87
CA LYS A 142 16.15 2.58 -33.06
C LYS A 142 17.32 3.54 -33.24
N GLN A 143 17.16 4.60 -34.04
CA GLN A 143 18.22 5.58 -34.25
C GLN A 143 18.63 6.29 -32.95
N GLN A 144 17.68 6.57 -32.08
CA GLN A 144 17.95 7.25 -30.81
C GLN A 144 18.68 6.37 -29.82
N ILE A 145 18.28 5.10 -29.70
CA ILE A 145 18.98 4.13 -28.87
C ILE A 145 20.39 3.86 -29.42
N GLN A 146 20.55 3.82 -30.75
CA GLN A 146 21.86 3.77 -31.41
C GLN A 146 22.74 4.98 -31.08
N ALA A 147 22.17 6.19 -31.07
CA ALA A 147 22.89 7.42 -30.71
C ALA A 147 23.28 7.45 -29.22
N ALA A 148 22.36 7.09 -28.33
CA ALA A 148 22.60 7.02 -26.89
C ALA A 148 23.72 6.02 -26.55
N ALA A 149 23.76 4.87 -27.24
CA ALA A 149 24.78 3.83 -27.06
C ALA A 149 26.20 4.27 -27.46
N ARG A 150 26.30 5.13 -28.48
CA ARG A 150 27.57 5.71 -28.98
C ARG A 150 28.07 6.90 -28.17
N SER A 151 27.23 7.47 -27.30
CA SER A 151 27.62 8.64 -26.51
C SER A 151 28.52 8.23 -25.34
N ASP A 152 29.69 8.87 -25.21
CA ASP A 152 30.59 8.74 -24.04
C ASP A 152 30.12 9.58 -22.84
N THR A 153 28.82 9.81 -22.74
CA THR A 153 28.23 10.82 -21.87
C THR A 153 27.67 10.24 -20.57
N ASN A 154 27.42 11.12 -19.61
CA ASN A 154 26.65 10.84 -18.38
C ASN A 154 25.33 10.11 -18.66
N LEU A 155 24.72 10.29 -19.84
CA LEU A 155 23.50 9.59 -20.24
C LEU A 155 23.68 8.07 -20.30
N LYS A 156 24.75 7.57 -20.93
CA LYS A 156 25.02 6.13 -21.02
C LYS A 156 25.20 5.51 -19.63
N GLN A 157 25.84 6.23 -18.71
CA GLN A 157 25.99 5.81 -17.32
C GLN A 157 24.65 5.77 -16.56
N ILE A 158 23.82 6.80 -16.74
CA ILE A 158 22.48 6.84 -16.12
C ILE A 158 21.60 5.72 -16.67
N LEU A 159 21.58 5.51 -17.99
CA LEU A 159 20.85 4.41 -18.62
C LEU A 159 21.30 3.06 -18.06
N ASN A 160 22.61 2.78 -18.06
CA ASN A 160 23.16 1.54 -17.50
C ASN A 160 22.78 1.35 -16.03
N THR A 161 22.77 2.42 -15.23
CA THR A 161 22.37 2.37 -13.82
C THR A 161 20.90 2.01 -13.67
N THR A 162 20.02 2.68 -14.42
CA THR A 162 18.58 2.44 -14.39
C THR A 162 18.23 1.02 -14.85
N LEU A 163 18.87 0.53 -15.93
CA LEU A 163 18.66 -0.81 -16.46
C LEU A 163 19.08 -1.88 -15.44
N LYS A 164 20.23 -1.71 -14.78
CA LYS A 164 20.67 -2.61 -13.69
C LYS A 164 19.67 -2.65 -12.54
N GLN A 165 19.04 -1.52 -12.20
CA GLN A 165 18.01 -1.49 -11.16
C GLN A 165 16.73 -2.22 -11.59
N ILE A 166 16.35 -2.18 -12.87
CA ILE A 166 15.23 -2.98 -13.40
C ILE A 166 15.56 -4.46 -13.32
N SER A 167 16.74 -4.88 -13.77
CA SER A 167 17.17 -6.28 -13.67
C SER A 167 17.20 -6.77 -12.23
N ALA A 168 17.71 -5.95 -11.30
CA ALA A 168 17.71 -6.28 -9.87
C ALA A 168 16.28 -6.42 -9.31
N ALA A 169 15.35 -5.54 -9.70
CA ALA A 169 13.95 -5.65 -9.31
C ALA A 169 13.30 -6.93 -9.86
N LYS A 170 13.56 -7.28 -11.13
CA LYS A 170 13.11 -8.55 -11.74
C LYS A 170 13.62 -9.75 -10.97
N THR A 171 14.93 -9.84 -10.75
CA THR A 171 15.54 -10.96 -10.02
C THR A 171 15.00 -11.07 -8.59
N ASN A 172 14.79 -9.94 -7.90
CA ASN A 172 14.16 -9.97 -6.57
C ASN A 172 12.72 -10.51 -6.64
N ALA A 173 11.92 -10.08 -7.62
CA ALA A 173 10.57 -10.60 -7.80
C ALA A 173 10.56 -12.11 -8.07
N GLU A 174 11.43 -12.60 -8.96
CA GLU A 174 11.57 -14.02 -9.29
C GLU A 174 12.01 -14.84 -8.07
N THR A 175 12.97 -14.31 -7.31
CA THR A 175 13.46 -14.94 -6.07
C THR A 175 12.34 -15.07 -5.05
N LYS A 176 11.61 -13.99 -4.79
CA LYS A 176 10.51 -13.99 -3.82
C LYS A 176 9.32 -14.83 -4.27
N THR A 177 9.08 -14.90 -5.58
CA THR A 177 8.09 -15.80 -6.18
C THR A 177 8.49 -17.26 -5.98
N ALA A 178 9.76 -17.61 -6.21
CA ALA A 178 10.28 -18.97 -6.02
C ALA A 178 10.35 -19.40 -4.54
N GLU A 179 10.61 -18.45 -3.64
CA GLU A 179 10.56 -18.68 -2.19
C GLU A 179 9.13 -18.83 -1.64
N HIS A 180 8.11 -18.37 -2.37
CA HIS A 180 6.72 -18.43 -1.95
C HIS A 180 6.17 -19.86 -2.10
N ASP A 181 5.57 -20.41 -1.04
CA ASP A 181 5.20 -21.83 -0.99
C ASP A 181 3.73 -22.11 -1.34
N GLY A 182 3.01 -21.11 -1.87
CA GLY A 182 1.57 -21.18 -2.12
C GLY A 182 0.72 -21.04 -0.84
N GLY A 183 1.33 -20.58 0.25
CA GLY A 183 0.78 -20.61 1.59
C GLY A 183 0.60 -22.01 2.14
N LYS A 184 1.36 -23.00 1.64
CA LYS A 184 1.28 -24.39 2.06
C LYS A 184 1.63 -24.55 3.54
N LYS A 185 2.71 -23.96 4.04
CA LYS A 185 3.09 -24.03 5.46
C LYS A 185 2.01 -23.47 6.37
N SER A 186 1.42 -22.32 6.00
CA SER A 186 0.31 -21.73 6.74
C SER A 186 -0.90 -22.67 6.73
N GLN A 187 -1.24 -23.26 5.58
CA GLN A 187 -2.32 -24.22 5.47
C GLN A 187 -2.09 -25.46 6.33
N ASP A 188 -0.91 -26.08 6.26
CA ASP A 188 -0.58 -27.30 6.99
C ASP A 188 -0.69 -27.05 8.50
N LYS A 189 -0.19 -25.91 8.99
CA LYS A 189 -0.30 -25.53 10.41
C LYS A 189 -1.71 -25.20 10.84
N LEU A 190 -2.50 -24.57 9.96
CA LEU A 190 -3.90 -24.28 10.25
C LEU A 190 -4.73 -25.57 10.29
N VAL A 191 -4.47 -26.51 9.39
CA VAL A 191 -5.09 -27.84 9.38
C VAL A 191 -4.72 -28.60 10.66
N GLU A 192 -3.45 -28.54 11.07
CA GLU A 192 -3.00 -29.16 12.31
C GLU A 192 -3.68 -28.53 13.54
N ALA A 193 -3.84 -27.20 13.58
CA ALA A 193 -4.58 -26.53 14.64
C ALA A 193 -6.07 -26.93 14.65
N VAL A 194 -6.71 -26.95 13.47
CA VAL A 194 -8.15 -27.20 13.39
C VAL A 194 -8.48 -28.66 13.68
N TYR A 195 -7.76 -29.58 13.04
CA TYR A 195 -8.09 -31.00 12.99
C TYR A 195 -7.12 -31.89 13.79
N GLY A 196 -6.05 -31.34 14.38
CA GLY A 196 -5.12 -32.09 15.22
C GLY A 196 -4.37 -33.22 14.49
N SER A 197 -3.96 -32.95 13.24
CA SER A 197 -3.32 -33.89 12.29
C SER A 197 -4.23 -34.91 11.60
N GLU A 198 -5.54 -34.89 11.87
CA GLU A 198 -6.51 -35.72 11.14
C GLU A 198 -6.54 -35.39 9.64
N THR A 199 -6.46 -36.42 8.80
CA THR A 199 -6.49 -36.29 7.33
C THR A 199 -7.92 -36.20 6.80
N ASN A 200 -8.88 -36.82 7.50
CA ASN A 200 -10.30 -36.76 7.13
C ASN A 200 -10.99 -35.54 7.77
N ARG A 201 -11.03 -34.43 7.02
CA ARG A 201 -11.69 -33.19 7.45
C ARG A 201 -13.23 -33.25 7.43
N GLN A 202 -13.81 -34.25 6.75
CA GLN A 202 -15.27 -34.43 6.71
C GLN A 202 -15.78 -35.16 7.95
N GLU A 203 -14.97 -36.03 8.53
CA GLU A 203 -15.31 -36.76 9.74
C GLU A 203 -14.10 -36.76 10.69
N PRO A 204 -13.82 -35.61 11.33
CA PRO A 204 -12.75 -35.51 12.31
C PRO A 204 -13.08 -36.36 13.54
N LYS A 205 -12.02 -36.93 14.10
CA LYS A 205 -12.10 -37.88 15.21
C LYS A 205 -11.54 -37.28 16.48
N ILE A 206 -11.94 -37.87 17.60
CA ILE A 206 -11.32 -37.64 18.90
C ILE A 206 -9.91 -38.23 18.89
N ILE A 207 -8.92 -37.42 19.27
CA ILE A 207 -7.49 -37.78 19.22
C ILE A 207 -7.06 -38.44 20.53
N ALA A 208 -7.32 -37.75 21.66
CA ALA A 208 -6.98 -38.25 22.99
C ALA A 208 -8.16 -38.98 23.62
N ASN A 209 -7.89 -40.17 24.17
CA ASN A 209 -8.89 -41.00 24.83
C ASN A 209 -9.33 -40.42 26.17
N ALA A 210 -10.63 -40.33 26.41
CA ALA A 210 -11.20 -39.91 27.68
C ALA A 210 -12.41 -40.76 28.08
N PRO A 211 -12.53 -41.17 29.37
CA PRO A 211 -13.63 -42.01 29.84
C PRO A 211 -14.98 -41.29 29.94
N SER A 212 -15.00 -39.96 29.79
CA SER A 212 -16.19 -39.13 29.95
C SER A 212 -16.00 -37.75 29.32
N ARG A 213 -17.11 -37.00 29.17
CA ARG A 213 -17.05 -35.61 28.71
C ARG A 213 -16.25 -34.72 29.66
N GLN A 214 -16.43 -34.83 30.97
CA GLN A 214 -15.64 -34.05 31.92
C GLN A 214 -14.14 -34.38 31.83
N ALA A 215 -13.74 -35.63 31.60
CA ALA A 215 -12.33 -35.95 31.40
C ALA A 215 -11.78 -35.42 30.05
N ALA A 216 -12.62 -35.42 29.02
CA ALA A 216 -12.28 -34.92 27.68
C ALA A 216 -12.15 -33.39 27.63
N CYS A 217 -13.07 -32.71 28.30
CA CYS A 217 -13.27 -31.26 28.22
C CYS A 217 -12.76 -30.51 29.46
N GLY A 218 -12.53 -31.20 30.57
CA GLY A 218 -11.96 -30.65 31.79
C GLY A 218 -12.81 -30.87 33.04
N THR A 219 -12.14 -31.10 34.16
CA THR A 219 -12.74 -31.33 35.48
C THR A 219 -12.37 -30.18 36.42
N GLY A 220 -13.38 -29.61 37.09
CA GLY A 220 -13.21 -28.48 38.00
C GLY A 220 -12.42 -27.31 37.42
N GLU A 221 -11.62 -26.66 38.28
CA GLU A 221 -10.69 -25.56 37.91
C GLU A 221 -9.21 -25.95 37.89
N THR A 222 -8.89 -27.23 37.97
CA THR A 222 -7.50 -27.68 38.21
C THR A 222 -7.02 -28.73 37.22
N THR A 223 -7.93 -29.32 36.45
CA THR A 223 -7.60 -30.42 35.54
C THR A 223 -8.02 -30.08 34.12
N PRO A 224 -7.06 -29.76 33.23
CA PRO A 224 -7.33 -29.51 31.82
C PRO A 224 -7.99 -30.70 31.13
N GLY A 225 -8.79 -30.41 30.10
CA GLY A 225 -9.41 -31.44 29.27
C GLY A 225 -8.40 -32.15 28.39
N THR A 226 -8.37 -33.48 28.45
CA THR A 226 -7.43 -34.32 27.67
C THR A 226 -7.67 -34.25 26.16
N THR A 227 -8.92 -34.08 25.73
CA THR A 227 -9.31 -34.01 24.32
C THR A 227 -9.38 -32.57 23.83
N ALA A 228 -9.86 -31.65 24.65
CA ALA A 228 -10.05 -30.25 24.26
C ALA A 228 -8.76 -29.55 23.80
N GLY A 229 -7.62 -29.92 24.37
CA GLY A 229 -6.31 -29.36 24.03
C GLY A 229 -5.75 -29.76 22.67
N GLU A 230 -6.27 -30.83 22.05
CA GLU A 230 -5.64 -31.43 20.86
C GLU A 230 -6.02 -30.73 19.54
N SER A 231 -7.24 -30.22 19.41
CA SER A 231 -7.69 -29.54 18.19
C SER A 231 -8.82 -28.55 18.44
N ILE A 232 -8.99 -27.58 17.53
CA ILE A 232 -10.14 -26.65 17.58
C ILE A 232 -11.45 -27.41 17.42
N VAL A 233 -11.50 -28.44 16.56
CA VAL A 233 -12.70 -29.27 16.41
C VAL A 233 -13.05 -29.97 17.72
N ALA A 234 -12.07 -30.50 18.45
CA ALA A 234 -12.28 -31.10 19.76
C ALA A 234 -12.77 -30.07 20.80
N THR A 235 -12.19 -28.87 20.80
CA THR A 235 -12.69 -27.76 21.63
C THR A 235 -14.14 -27.42 21.29
N LEU A 236 -14.48 -27.28 19.99
CA LEU A 236 -15.84 -27.03 19.55
C LEU A 236 -16.80 -28.16 19.94
N ALA A 237 -16.35 -29.42 19.94
CA ALA A 237 -17.15 -30.53 20.44
C ALA A 237 -17.49 -30.35 21.93
N CYS A 238 -16.54 -29.94 22.75
CA CYS A 238 -16.76 -29.65 24.18
C CYS A 238 -17.75 -28.50 24.42
N LEU A 239 -17.68 -27.45 23.60
CA LEU A 239 -18.53 -26.26 23.73
C LEU A 239 -19.95 -26.48 23.18
N CYS A 240 -20.10 -27.31 22.15
CA CYS A 240 -21.31 -27.31 21.32
C CYS A 240 -22.10 -28.62 21.37
N SER A 241 -21.48 -29.76 21.71
CA SER A 241 -22.21 -31.05 21.74
C SER A 241 -23.20 -31.10 22.90
N SER A 242 -24.29 -31.83 22.70
CA SER A 242 -25.29 -32.08 23.74
C SER A 242 -24.92 -33.32 24.58
N ASN A 243 -25.44 -33.40 25.80
CA ASN A 243 -25.46 -34.61 26.64
C ASN A 243 -26.70 -35.46 26.34
N SER A 244 -27.82 -34.85 25.98
CA SER A 244 -29.03 -35.51 25.46
C SER A 244 -29.57 -34.82 24.22
N GLY A 245 -30.11 -35.62 23.28
CA GLY A 245 -30.78 -35.11 22.09
C GLY A 245 -29.99 -34.02 21.36
N THR A 246 -30.55 -32.81 21.35
CA THR A 246 -29.97 -31.58 20.78
C THR A 246 -30.19 -30.40 21.72
N ASP A 247 -29.99 -30.59 23.02
CA ASP A 247 -30.42 -29.64 24.04
C ASP A 247 -29.42 -28.46 24.21
N ASN A 248 -28.14 -28.62 23.82
CA ASN A 248 -27.09 -27.61 24.01
C ASN A 248 -27.18 -26.57 22.91
N LYS A 249 -27.85 -25.46 23.23
CA LYS A 249 -28.04 -24.34 22.31
C LYS A 249 -26.97 -23.26 22.44
N GLY A 250 -25.93 -23.50 23.25
CA GLY A 250 -24.86 -22.55 23.53
C GLY A 250 -24.16 -22.05 22.27
N CYS A 251 -23.83 -22.97 21.34
CA CYS A 251 -23.23 -22.59 20.06
C CYS A 251 -24.26 -22.39 18.94
N LEU A 252 -25.26 -23.28 18.88
CA LEU A 252 -26.19 -23.40 17.76
C LEU A 252 -27.63 -23.20 18.24
N LYS A 253 -28.41 -22.33 17.59
CA LYS A 253 -29.81 -22.06 18.00
C LYS A 253 -30.67 -23.33 18.10
N THR A 254 -30.44 -24.30 17.21
CA THR A 254 -31.17 -25.58 17.15
C THR A 254 -30.56 -26.66 18.04
N GLY A 255 -29.44 -26.37 18.70
CA GLY A 255 -28.59 -27.33 19.37
C GLY A 255 -27.80 -28.23 18.42
N ALA A 256 -26.80 -28.92 18.95
CA ALA A 256 -26.00 -29.90 18.21
C ALA A 256 -26.27 -31.34 18.70
N PRO A 257 -26.03 -32.38 17.89
CA PRO A 257 -26.17 -33.77 18.31
C PRO A 257 -25.39 -34.11 19.57
N ARG A 258 -25.89 -35.11 20.30
CA ARG A 258 -25.19 -35.71 21.43
C ARG A 258 -23.88 -36.36 21.00
N GLN A 259 -22.80 -36.11 21.75
CA GLN A 259 -21.58 -36.91 21.68
C GLN A 259 -21.71 -38.10 22.65
N THR A 260 -21.78 -39.32 22.12
CA THR A 260 -22.04 -40.53 22.92
C THR A 260 -20.78 -41.18 23.49
N SER A 261 -19.63 -41.01 22.83
CA SER A 261 -18.34 -41.53 23.27
C SER A 261 -17.25 -40.46 23.14
N TRP A 262 -16.33 -40.45 24.12
CA TRP A 262 -15.16 -39.57 24.16
C TRP A 262 -13.85 -40.35 23.97
N GLU A 263 -13.94 -41.56 23.44
CA GLU A 263 -12.80 -42.42 23.17
C GLU A 263 -12.07 -42.02 21.89
N ALA A 264 -10.77 -42.28 21.84
CA ALA A 264 -9.96 -42.03 20.66
C ALA A 264 -10.52 -42.74 19.42
N ASN A 265 -10.35 -42.12 18.25
CA ASN A 265 -10.89 -42.54 16.95
C ASN A 265 -12.42 -42.48 16.78
N THR A 266 -13.16 -42.02 17.79
CA THR A 266 -14.60 -41.77 17.67
C THR A 266 -14.85 -40.51 16.85
N ALA A 267 -15.78 -40.56 15.89
CA ALA A 267 -16.20 -39.39 15.13
C ALA A 267 -16.87 -38.34 16.03
N ILE A 268 -16.62 -37.06 15.73
CA ILE A 268 -17.27 -35.95 16.43
C ILE A 268 -18.66 -35.73 15.82
N ALA A 269 -19.70 -36.19 16.52
CA ALA A 269 -21.08 -36.26 16.02
C ALA A 269 -21.65 -34.89 15.61
N ALA A 270 -21.26 -33.83 16.34
CA ALA A 270 -21.72 -32.47 16.08
C ALA A 270 -21.04 -31.77 14.90
N TRP A 271 -19.98 -32.37 14.31
CA TRP A 271 -19.08 -31.66 13.42
C TRP A 271 -19.76 -31.06 12.19
N GLN A 272 -20.61 -31.81 11.49
CA GLN A 272 -21.23 -31.33 10.25
C GLN A 272 -22.11 -30.10 10.48
N GLN A 273 -22.84 -30.05 11.60
CA GLN A 273 -23.65 -28.88 11.96
C GLN A 273 -22.77 -27.70 12.37
N ILE A 274 -21.69 -27.94 13.13
CA ILE A 274 -20.70 -26.92 13.49
C ILE A 274 -20.08 -26.32 12.22
N LYS A 275 -19.60 -27.15 11.30
CA LYS A 275 -18.96 -26.72 10.04
C LYS A 275 -19.91 -25.91 9.15
N SER A 276 -21.16 -26.36 9.01
CA SER A 276 -22.19 -25.61 8.27
C SER A 276 -22.36 -24.21 8.86
N ARG A 277 -22.44 -24.12 10.18
CA ARG A 277 -22.69 -22.87 10.90
C ARG A 277 -21.50 -21.93 10.89
N CYS A 278 -20.27 -22.46 10.96
CA CYS A 278 -19.07 -21.67 10.70
C CYS A 278 -19.09 -21.09 9.27
N THR A 279 -19.52 -21.88 8.28
CA THR A 279 -19.59 -21.44 6.89
C THR A 279 -20.65 -20.35 6.69
N GLU A 280 -21.83 -20.49 7.30
CA GLU A 280 -22.88 -19.47 7.32
C GLU A 280 -22.42 -18.16 7.98
N ALA A 281 -21.63 -18.24 9.05
CA ALA A 281 -21.15 -17.06 9.77
C ALA A 281 -20.04 -16.30 9.04
N ALA A 282 -19.37 -16.93 8.07
CA ALA A 282 -18.23 -16.36 7.36
C ALA A 282 -18.60 -15.55 6.10
N THR A 283 -19.82 -15.00 6.02
CA THR A 283 -20.24 -14.17 4.88
C THR A 283 -19.38 -12.90 4.78
N GLY A 284 -18.35 -12.94 3.91
CA GLY A 284 -17.57 -11.79 3.48
C GLY A 284 -16.09 -11.76 3.88
N THR A 285 -15.64 -12.61 4.82
CA THR A 285 -14.26 -12.57 5.36
C THR A 285 -13.72 -13.97 5.63
N LYS A 286 -13.55 -14.75 4.55
CA LYS A 286 -12.66 -15.91 4.56
C LYS A 286 -11.28 -15.39 4.18
N THR A 287 -10.43 -15.16 5.18
CA THR A 287 -9.02 -14.89 4.93
C THR A 287 -8.11 -15.74 5.83
N ARG A 288 -7.14 -16.40 5.21
CA ARG A 288 -5.95 -16.99 5.83
C ARG A 288 -4.84 -15.94 5.97
N GLY A 289 -5.21 -14.66 6.06
CA GLY A 289 -4.28 -13.55 6.26
C GLY A 289 -3.71 -13.56 7.67
N SER A 290 -2.48 -13.07 7.83
CA SER A 290 -1.82 -12.97 9.13
C SER A 290 -2.66 -12.15 10.11
N THR A 291 -3.22 -11.03 9.65
CA THR A 291 -3.99 -10.09 10.46
C THR A 291 -5.26 -10.72 11.01
N GLU A 292 -6.02 -11.45 10.20
CA GLU A 292 -7.27 -12.06 10.67
C GLU A 292 -7.03 -13.26 11.58
N LEU A 293 -6.01 -14.06 11.30
CA LEU A 293 -5.59 -15.16 12.18
C LEU A 293 -5.09 -14.61 13.53
N GLU A 294 -4.30 -13.55 13.54
CA GLU A 294 -3.85 -12.86 14.76
C GLU A 294 -5.02 -12.29 15.55
N ALA A 295 -5.98 -11.65 14.89
CA ALA A 295 -7.18 -11.14 15.56
C ALA A 295 -8.00 -12.27 16.18
N ALA A 296 -8.11 -13.42 15.52
CA ALA A 296 -8.75 -14.61 16.09
C ALA A 296 -7.98 -15.14 17.31
N ILE A 297 -6.66 -15.28 17.22
CA ILE A 297 -5.79 -15.71 18.33
C ILE A 297 -5.96 -14.80 19.54
N GLN A 298 -5.93 -13.47 19.34
CA GLN A 298 -6.09 -12.52 20.45
C GLN A 298 -7.49 -12.57 21.05
N GLY A 299 -8.54 -12.71 20.22
CA GLY A 299 -9.89 -12.92 20.70
C GLY A 299 -10.03 -14.21 21.54
N ILE A 300 -9.44 -15.30 21.09
CA ILE A 300 -9.44 -16.60 21.79
C ILE A 300 -8.71 -16.47 23.13
N ARG A 301 -7.51 -15.88 23.16
CA ARG A 301 -6.75 -15.64 24.39
C ARG A 301 -7.52 -14.74 25.35
N THR A 302 -8.17 -13.70 24.84
CA THR A 302 -9.00 -12.81 25.67
C THR A 302 -10.11 -13.63 26.34
N GLU A 303 -10.82 -14.49 25.60
CA GLU A 303 -11.84 -15.35 26.18
C GLU A 303 -11.28 -16.36 27.19
N LEU A 304 -10.10 -16.93 26.90
CA LEU A 304 -9.41 -17.90 27.75
C LEU A 304 -9.05 -17.32 29.11
N TYR A 305 -8.60 -16.06 29.15
CA TYR A 305 -8.17 -15.37 30.36
C TYR A 305 -9.24 -14.46 30.97
N THR A 306 -10.41 -14.33 30.34
CA THR A 306 -11.54 -13.61 30.93
C THR A 306 -12.05 -14.40 32.12
N ALA A 307 -12.11 -13.77 33.29
CA ALA A 307 -12.63 -14.41 34.48
C ALA A 307 -14.14 -14.65 34.37
N LYS A 308 -14.55 -15.88 34.67
CA LYS A 308 -15.93 -16.37 34.58
C LYS A 308 -16.46 -16.72 35.98
N GLY A 309 -17.74 -17.09 36.03
CA GLY A 309 -18.46 -17.39 37.26
C GLY A 309 -18.88 -16.12 38.03
N THR A 310 -19.71 -16.30 39.05
CA THR A 310 -20.22 -15.21 39.91
C THR A 310 -19.13 -14.50 40.69
N ASP A 311 -18.06 -15.22 41.03
CA ASP A 311 -16.95 -14.71 41.83
C ASP A 311 -15.89 -14.01 40.97
N HIS A 312 -16.02 -14.09 39.64
CA HIS A 312 -15.07 -13.54 38.66
C HIS A 312 -13.61 -13.94 38.92
N ASP A 313 -13.38 -15.19 39.34
CA ASP A 313 -12.05 -15.77 39.62
C ASP A 313 -11.70 -16.98 38.73
N ALA A 314 -12.66 -17.55 38.00
CA ALA A 314 -12.46 -18.71 37.13
C ALA A 314 -11.88 -18.30 35.75
N ILE A 315 -10.56 -18.39 35.60
CA ILE A 315 -9.83 -18.21 34.33
C ILE A 315 -9.37 -19.54 33.73
N GLY A 316 -8.91 -19.54 32.48
CA GLY A 316 -8.39 -20.72 31.80
C GLY A 316 -9.46 -21.59 31.15
N PHE A 317 -10.61 -20.99 30.83
CA PHE A 317 -11.74 -21.70 30.24
C PHE A 317 -12.18 -21.06 28.93
N LEU A 318 -12.51 -21.88 27.94
CA LEU A 318 -13.27 -21.46 26.77
C LEU A 318 -14.71 -21.93 26.91
N GLY A 319 -15.66 -21.05 26.56
CA GLY A 319 -17.10 -21.32 26.68
C GLY A 319 -17.71 -20.87 28.00
N THR A 320 -18.93 -21.36 28.28
CA THR A 320 -19.76 -20.90 29.40
C THR A 320 -19.52 -21.73 30.65
N LYS A 321 -19.47 -21.04 31.79
CA LYS A 321 -19.48 -21.60 33.15
C LYS A 321 -20.60 -20.92 33.93
N HIS A 322 -21.45 -21.70 34.59
CA HIS A 322 -22.54 -21.20 35.44
C HIS A 322 -22.14 -21.20 36.90
N GLY A 323 -22.94 -20.54 37.75
CA GLY A 323 -22.65 -20.41 39.19
C GLY A 323 -21.27 -19.81 39.48
N THR A 324 -20.56 -20.33 40.47
CA THR A 324 -19.19 -19.91 40.80
C THR A 324 -18.16 -20.33 39.74
N GLY A 325 -18.56 -21.13 38.74
CA GLY A 325 -17.69 -21.60 37.68
C GLY A 325 -16.65 -22.64 38.10
N LYS A 326 -16.78 -23.23 39.29
CA LYS A 326 -15.78 -24.14 39.87
C LYS A 326 -15.98 -25.63 39.54
N GLY A 327 -17.08 -25.97 38.88
CA GLY A 327 -17.46 -27.35 38.52
C GLY A 327 -16.85 -27.81 37.21
N ASP A 328 -17.40 -28.87 36.63
CA ASP A 328 -16.83 -29.54 35.44
C ASP A 328 -17.23 -28.86 34.12
N CYS A 329 -16.54 -29.26 33.05
CA CYS A 329 -16.91 -28.98 31.66
C CYS A 329 -17.65 -30.17 31.04
N ASP A 330 -18.72 -30.62 31.70
CA ASP A 330 -19.53 -31.77 31.30
C ASP A 330 -20.73 -31.40 30.41
N GLY A 331 -20.89 -30.12 30.03
CA GLY A 331 -22.02 -29.65 29.22
C GLY A 331 -23.33 -29.44 29.95
N ASP A 332 -23.37 -29.78 31.24
CA ASP A 332 -24.51 -29.55 32.11
C ASP A 332 -24.53 -28.08 32.55
N HIS A 333 -25.71 -27.46 32.57
CA HIS A 333 -25.94 -26.08 33.03
C HIS A 333 -26.30 -26.02 34.53
N ALA A 334 -26.35 -27.16 35.23
CA ALA A 334 -26.52 -27.20 36.67
C ALA A 334 -25.36 -26.50 37.42
N THR A 335 -25.61 -26.18 38.69
CA THR A 335 -24.77 -25.34 39.56
C THR A 335 -23.26 -25.61 39.39
N ASN A 336 -22.53 -24.57 38.96
CA ASN A 336 -21.07 -24.49 38.80
C ASN A 336 -20.46 -25.14 37.55
N LYS A 337 -21.27 -25.78 36.69
CA LYS A 337 -20.82 -26.53 35.50
C LYS A 337 -21.03 -25.75 34.20
N GLY A 338 -20.72 -26.33 33.05
CA GLY A 338 -21.07 -25.74 31.75
C GLY A 338 -20.56 -26.49 30.52
N ALA A 339 -21.00 -26.04 29.34
CA ALA A 339 -20.42 -26.44 28.07
C ALA A 339 -19.18 -25.58 27.76
N CYS A 340 -18.05 -26.08 28.23
CA CYS A 340 -16.77 -25.39 28.19
C CYS A 340 -15.62 -26.35 27.87
N ALA A 341 -14.43 -25.78 27.75
CA ALA A 341 -13.16 -26.49 27.75
C ALA A 341 -12.24 -25.86 28.82
N ASN A 342 -11.69 -26.68 29.71
CA ASN A 342 -10.76 -26.25 30.76
C ASN A 342 -9.31 -26.45 30.29
N PHE A 343 -8.49 -25.45 30.58
CA PHE A 343 -7.06 -25.40 30.32
C PHE A 343 -6.26 -25.02 31.58
N LYS A 344 -6.91 -24.83 32.73
CA LYS A 344 -6.27 -24.46 33.99
C LYS A 344 -5.73 -25.71 34.71
N LYS A 345 -4.45 -25.65 35.11
CA LYS A 345 -3.73 -26.64 35.90
C LYS A 345 -3.94 -26.41 37.40
N ALA A 346 -3.64 -27.42 38.22
CA ALA A 346 -3.78 -27.37 39.68
C ALA A 346 -2.90 -26.30 40.35
N ASN A 347 -1.77 -25.93 39.74
CA ASN A 347 -0.90 -24.85 40.21
C ASN A 347 -1.45 -23.44 39.86
N GLY A 348 -2.62 -23.34 39.23
CA GLY A 348 -3.25 -22.09 38.80
C GLY A 348 -2.78 -21.57 37.44
N GLU A 349 -1.81 -22.22 36.81
CA GLU A 349 -1.34 -21.89 35.46
C GLU A 349 -2.37 -22.29 34.40
N VAL A 350 -2.47 -21.50 33.33
CA VAL A 350 -3.27 -21.86 32.15
C VAL A 350 -2.37 -22.54 31.13
N ASP A 351 -2.65 -23.81 30.86
CA ASP A 351 -2.04 -24.60 29.79
C ASP A 351 -2.65 -24.21 28.44
N GLU A 352 -2.06 -23.23 27.75
CA GLU A 352 -2.56 -22.89 26.42
C GLU A 352 -2.62 -24.14 25.52
N PRO A 353 -3.74 -24.39 24.83
CA PRO A 353 -3.90 -25.63 24.09
C PRO A 353 -2.92 -25.71 22.93
N LYS A 354 -2.47 -26.93 22.61
CA LYS A 354 -1.52 -27.22 21.52
C LYS A 354 -1.95 -26.63 20.18
N TRP A 355 -3.26 -26.67 19.88
CA TRP A 355 -3.79 -26.09 18.66
C TRP A 355 -3.62 -24.56 18.57
N LEU A 356 -3.53 -23.84 19.70
CA LEU A 356 -3.30 -22.40 19.71
C LEU A 356 -1.87 -22.06 19.28
N THR A 357 -0.89 -22.89 19.67
CA THR A 357 0.50 -22.79 19.16
C THR A 357 0.55 -23.04 17.66
N ASN A 358 -0.16 -24.06 17.16
CA ASN A 358 -0.24 -24.33 15.72
C ASN A 358 -0.94 -23.21 14.95
N LEU A 359 -1.98 -22.59 15.53
CA LEU A 359 -2.66 -21.44 14.94
C LEU A 359 -1.72 -20.22 14.85
N GLN A 360 -0.87 -20.00 15.85
CA GLN A 360 0.17 -18.95 15.81
C GLN A 360 1.25 -19.22 14.77
N ALA A 361 1.66 -20.48 14.62
CA ALA A 361 2.58 -20.88 13.57
C ALA A 361 1.96 -20.66 12.17
N ALA A 362 0.66 -20.93 12.02
CA ALA A 362 -0.07 -20.66 10.78
C ALA A 362 -0.12 -19.15 10.44
N ALA A 363 -0.40 -18.30 11.44
CA ALA A 363 -0.38 -16.84 11.27
C ALA A 363 1.01 -16.31 10.93
N THR A 364 2.06 -16.86 11.57
CA THR A 364 3.45 -16.49 11.28
C THR A 364 3.86 -16.87 9.87
N ALA A 365 3.51 -18.09 9.42
CA ALA A 365 3.74 -18.52 8.05
C ALA A 365 2.97 -17.65 7.04
N ALA A 366 1.72 -17.28 7.34
CA ALA A 366 0.94 -16.37 6.49
C ALA A 366 1.63 -15.01 6.33
N ARG A 367 2.18 -14.46 7.42
CA ARG A 367 2.93 -13.19 7.39
C ARG A 367 4.18 -13.26 6.51
N GLN A 368 4.92 -14.37 6.59
CA GLN A 368 6.10 -14.58 5.73
C GLN A 368 5.74 -14.62 4.25
N GLU A 369 4.58 -15.20 3.89
CA GLU A 369 4.10 -15.16 2.50
C GLU A 369 3.65 -13.74 2.09
N GLU A 370 2.96 -13.01 2.96
CA GLU A 370 2.58 -11.60 2.73
C GLU A 370 3.78 -10.69 2.49
N GLU A 371 4.90 -10.92 3.18
CA GLU A 371 6.14 -10.20 2.97
C GLU A 371 6.73 -10.44 1.58
N LYS A 372 6.67 -11.69 1.09
CA LYS A 372 7.12 -12.03 -0.28
C LYS A 372 6.20 -11.40 -1.33
N GLU A 373 4.89 -11.45 -1.12
CA GLU A 373 3.93 -10.77 -2.00
C GLU A 373 4.17 -9.26 -2.06
N ARG A 374 4.39 -8.62 -0.90
CA ARG A 374 4.75 -7.21 -0.82
C ARG A 374 6.05 -6.92 -1.55
N ALA A 375 7.06 -7.78 -1.43
CA ALA A 375 8.33 -7.60 -2.14
C ALA A 375 8.16 -7.70 -3.67
N VAL A 376 7.33 -8.62 -4.16
CA VAL A 376 6.98 -8.70 -5.59
C VAL A 376 6.19 -7.47 -6.04
N ALA A 377 5.21 -7.02 -5.26
CA ALA A 377 4.44 -5.81 -5.57
C ALA A 377 5.33 -4.55 -5.63
N GLN A 378 6.31 -4.44 -4.72
CA GLN A 378 7.31 -3.37 -4.74
C GLN A 378 8.21 -3.46 -5.98
N ALA A 379 8.63 -4.67 -6.38
CA ALA A 379 9.38 -4.87 -7.61
C ALA A 379 8.58 -4.46 -8.85
N VAL A 380 7.30 -4.83 -8.93
CA VAL A 380 6.36 -4.40 -9.99
C VAL A 380 6.32 -2.87 -10.07
N ALA A 381 6.10 -2.18 -8.95
CA ALA A 381 6.05 -0.72 -8.90
C ALA A 381 7.39 -0.08 -9.29
N ARG A 382 8.51 -0.72 -8.90
CA ARG A 382 9.85 -0.25 -9.22
C ARG A 382 10.16 -0.39 -10.71
N ILE A 383 9.82 -1.53 -11.32
CA ILE A 383 9.98 -1.76 -12.76
C ILE A 383 9.20 -0.70 -13.54
N ARG A 384 7.92 -0.48 -13.23
CA ARG A 384 7.10 0.56 -13.90
C ARG A 384 7.72 1.95 -13.81
N THR A 385 8.12 2.36 -12.61
CA THR A 385 8.72 3.69 -12.38
C THR A 385 10.03 3.86 -13.14
N LEU A 386 10.90 2.85 -13.10
CA LEU A 386 12.19 2.90 -13.81
C LEU A 386 12.01 2.85 -15.32
N ASN A 387 11.02 2.10 -15.81
CA ASN A 387 10.69 2.02 -17.22
C ASN A 387 10.20 3.38 -17.77
N SER A 388 9.33 4.05 -17.02
CA SER A 388 8.93 5.44 -17.30
C SER A 388 10.12 6.42 -17.24
N THR A 389 11.07 6.18 -16.35
CA THR A 389 12.31 6.97 -16.27
C THR A 389 13.18 6.77 -17.50
N LEU A 390 13.37 5.53 -17.98
CA LEU A 390 14.12 5.24 -19.21
C LEU A 390 13.50 5.94 -20.42
N THR A 391 12.18 5.82 -20.54
CA THR A 391 11.36 6.52 -21.54
C THR A 391 11.68 8.02 -21.52
N THR A 392 11.55 8.67 -20.36
CA THR A 392 11.78 10.11 -20.21
C THR A 392 13.24 10.52 -20.52
N LEU A 393 14.22 9.73 -20.07
CA LEU A 393 15.64 9.99 -20.31
C LEU A 393 15.99 9.93 -21.80
N LEU A 394 15.44 8.94 -22.51
CA LEU A 394 15.62 8.82 -23.95
C LEU A 394 14.94 10.00 -24.65
N ALA A 395 13.70 10.34 -24.29
CA ALA A 395 12.96 11.47 -24.87
C ALA A 395 13.68 12.82 -24.68
N THR A 396 14.20 13.08 -23.48
CA THR A 396 14.91 14.32 -23.17
C THR A 396 16.26 14.42 -23.88
N SER A 397 16.96 13.29 -24.05
CA SER A 397 18.20 13.25 -24.85
C SER A 397 17.97 13.65 -26.31
N MET A 398 16.80 13.32 -26.88
CA MET A 398 16.43 13.71 -28.26
C MET A 398 16.34 15.22 -28.42
N ILE A 399 15.71 15.91 -27.45
CA ILE A 399 15.56 17.38 -27.48
C ILE A 399 16.93 18.05 -27.44
N ALA A 400 17.85 17.55 -26.60
CA ALA A 400 19.20 18.07 -26.51
C ALA A 400 20.01 17.83 -27.80
N THR A 401 19.87 16.68 -28.45
CA THR A 401 20.55 16.41 -29.74
C THR A 401 20.00 17.24 -30.90
N GLN A 402 18.68 17.49 -30.94
CA GLN A 402 18.08 18.35 -31.97
C GLN A 402 18.46 19.82 -31.81
N LEU A 403 18.71 20.28 -30.58
CA LEU A 403 19.25 21.62 -30.31
C LEU A 403 20.78 21.68 -30.51
N GLY A 404 21.47 20.54 -30.46
CA GLY A 404 22.92 20.41 -30.63
C GLY A 404 23.41 20.43 -32.09
N ASP A 405 22.52 20.22 -33.06
CA ASP A 405 22.83 20.32 -34.50
C ASP A 405 22.86 21.77 -35.02
N HIS A 406 22.59 22.78 -34.18
CA HIS A 406 23.05 24.15 -34.42
C HIS A 406 24.47 24.34 -33.89
N LYS A 407 25.44 23.64 -34.49
CA LYS A 407 26.84 24.06 -34.44
C LYS A 407 27.04 25.23 -35.41
N GLN A 408 26.88 26.45 -34.92
CA GLN A 408 27.78 27.52 -35.38
C GLN A 408 29.10 27.32 -34.65
N THR A 409 30.13 26.99 -35.42
CA THR A 409 31.49 26.69 -35.01
C THR A 409 32.06 27.70 -34.01
N VAL A 410 32.61 27.18 -32.91
CA VAL A 410 33.40 27.92 -31.92
C VAL A 410 34.86 28.01 -32.42
N PRO A 411 35.55 29.14 -32.21
CA PRO A 411 36.94 29.06 -31.75
C PRO A 411 37.05 29.54 -30.30
N THR A 412 37.73 28.68 -29.57
CA THR A 412 38.21 28.68 -28.19
C THR A 412 38.37 30.03 -27.47
N THR A 413 37.78 30.03 -26.28
CA THR A 413 38.05 30.77 -25.04
C THR A 413 39.28 31.70 -25.02
N THR A 414 39.03 33.00 -24.81
CA THR A 414 39.88 33.84 -23.95
C THR A 414 38.96 34.64 -23.03
N ILE A 415 39.33 34.66 -21.75
CA ILE A 415 38.67 35.37 -20.66
C ILE A 415 38.55 36.86 -20.98
N VAL A 416 37.49 37.52 -20.51
CA VAL A 416 37.46 38.85 -19.83
C VAL A 416 36.06 39.46 -19.96
N GLY A 417 35.56 40.01 -18.85
CA GLY A 417 34.33 40.79 -18.83
C GLY A 417 34.48 42.08 -19.62
N ASP A 418 33.72 42.23 -20.72
CA ASP A 418 33.66 43.49 -21.46
C ASP A 418 32.41 43.59 -22.36
N LYS A 419 31.21 43.48 -21.79
CA LYS A 419 29.95 43.67 -22.55
C LYS A 419 29.31 45.06 -22.40
N SER A 420 29.78 45.91 -21.47
CA SER A 420 29.19 47.24 -21.26
C SER A 420 29.77 48.33 -22.17
N LYS A 421 30.97 48.16 -22.74
CA LYS A 421 31.64 49.19 -23.53
C LYS A 421 31.23 49.18 -25.01
N ASN A 422 30.93 48.00 -25.58
CA ASN A 422 30.66 47.84 -27.01
C ASN A 422 29.35 48.49 -27.50
N GLN A 423 28.26 48.44 -26.73
CA GLN A 423 26.98 49.04 -27.16
C GLN A 423 27.01 50.58 -27.13
N GLN A 424 27.76 51.17 -26.20
CA GLN A 424 27.91 52.63 -26.11
C GLN A 424 28.87 53.15 -27.19
N GLU A 425 29.95 52.42 -27.49
CA GLU A 425 30.88 52.78 -28.58
C GLU A 425 30.26 52.64 -29.98
N GLU A 426 29.40 51.66 -30.24
CA GLU A 426 28.69 51.54 -31.51
C GLU A 426 27.64 52.65 -31.71
N ALA A 427 26.84 52.97 -30.68
CA ALA A 427 25.86 54.05 -30.74
C ALA A 427 26.52 55.44 -30.87
N GLU A 428 27.66 55.66 -30.21
CA GLU A 428 28.44 56.89 -30.37
C GLU A 428 29.05 57.00 -31.78
N LYS A 429 29.54 55.89 -32.36
CA LYS A 429 30.05 55.87 -33.74
C LYS A 429 28.96 56.19 -34.76
N ASP A 430 27.72 55.80 -34.51
CA ASP A 430 26.60 56.08 -35.42
C ASP A 430 26.06 57.51 -35.35
N CYS A 431 26.15 58.18 -34.19
CA CYS A 431 25.94 59.64 -34.13
C CYS A 431 27.09 60.39 -34.81
N ASN A 432 28.35 59.99 -34.57
CA ASN A 432 29.53 60.69 -35.10
C ASN A 432 29.72 60.56 -36.63
N LYS A 433 28.97 59.68 -37.32
CA LYS A 433 28.98 59.57 -38.79
C LYS A 433 28.21 60.71 -39.48
N VAL A 434 27.44 61.51 -38.74
CA VAL A 434 26.61 62.59 -39.28
C VAL A 434 27.26 63.94 -39.01
N ASN A 435 27.59 64.68 -40.07
CA ASN A 435 28.33 65.95 -40.00
C ASN A 435 27.46 67.19 -40.27
N SER A 436 26.15 66.99 -40.44
CA SER A 436 25.14 68.03 -40.69
C SER A 436 24.33 68.32 -39.42
N GLU A 437 24.15 69.59 -39.06
CA GLU A 437 23.39 69.98 -37.87
C GLU A 437 21.91 69.57 -37.97
N ASP A 438 21.30 69.70 -39.16
CA ASP A 438 19.89 69.38 -39.38
C ASP A 438 19.63 67.87 -39.34
N GLU A 439 20.53 67.07 -39.91
CA GLU A 439 20.43 65.60 -39.83
C GLU A 439 20.71 65.07 -38.42
N CYS A 440 21.63 65.70 -37.68
CA CYS A 440 21.90 65.34 -36.30
C CYS A 440 20.70 65.60 -35.39
N ARG A 441 20.02 66.75 -35.56
CA ARG A 441 18.80 67.09 -34.79
C ARG A 441 17.61 66.20 -35.14
N GLY A 442 17.60 65.61 -36.34
CA GLY A 442 16.59 64.65 -36.78
C GLY A 442 16.76 63.24 -36.20
N LYS A 443 17.96 62.88 -35.68
CA LYS A 443 18.19 61.58 -35.04
C LYS A 443 17.84 61.62 -33.56
N THR A 444 16.86 60.81 -33.18
CA THR A 444 16.52 60.58 -31.77
C THR A 444 17.75 60.03 -31.05
N ASP A 445 18.03 60.55 -29.86
CA ASP A 445 19.16 60.19 -28.97
C ASP A 445 20.55 60.74 -29.34
N CYS A 446 20.72 61.47 -30.45
CA CYS A 446 21.95 62.23 -30.73
C CYS A 446 21.79 63.74 -30.42
N THR A 447 22.89 64.46 -30.24
CA THR A 447 22.91 65.91 -29.97
C THR A 447 24.08 66.55 -30.69
N TYR A 448 23.79 67.64 -31.41
CA TYR A 448 24.81 68.39 -32.13
C TYR A 448 25.56 69.32 -31.19
N ASP A 449 26.87 69.13 -31.10
CA ASP A 449 27.78 69.99 -30.37
C ASP A 449 28.20 71.16 -31.27
N LYS A 450 27.69 72.36 -30.99
CA LYS A 450 27.95 73.57 -31.78
C LYS A 450 29.42 74.01 -31.78
N PRO A 451 30.15 74.05 -30.64
CA PRO A 451 31.56 74.43 -30.65
C PRO A 451 32.46 73.44 -31.41
N ASP A 452 32.19 72.13 -31.31
CA ASP A 452 33.02 71.10 -31.98
C ASP A 452 32.50 70.69 -33.37
N LYS A 453 31.36 71.25 -33.82
CA LYS A 453 30.66 70.93 -35.08
C LYS A 453 30.49 69.43 -35.33
N LYS A 454 30.14 68.66 -34.30
CA LYS A 454 30.01 67.20 -34.39
C LYS A 454 28.78 66.67 -33.66
N CYS A 455 28.19 65.60 -34.18
CA CYS A 455 27.01 64.97 -33.61
C CYS A 455 27.43 63.85 -32.64
N THR A 456 27.09 63.99 -31.36
CA THR A 456 27.46 63.02 -30.32
C THR A 456 26.22 62.42 -29.66
N LEU A 457 26.35 61.28 -28.98
CA LEU A 457 25.21 60.64 -28.33
C LEU A 457 24.78 61.49 -27.11
N SER A 458 23.47 61.72 -26.99
CA SER A 458 22.87 62.60 -25.97
C SER A 458 23.15 62.12 -24.55
N LYS A 459 23.23 63.05 -23.59
CA LYS A 459 23.49 62.73 -22.17
C LYS A 459 22.39 61.86 -21.54
N GLU A 460 21.15 61.98 -22.02
CA GLU A 460 20.02 61.15 -21.55
C GLU A 460 20.12 59.72 -22.08
N ALA A 461 20.50 59.53 -23.34
CA ALA A 461 20.72 58.22 -23.94
C ALA A 461 21.92 57.49 -23.31
N LYS A 462 23.01 58.22 -23.01
CA LYS A 462 24.16 57.69 -22.25
C LYS A 462 23.75 57.15 -20.88
N LYS A 463 22.92 57.90 -20.14
CA LYS A 463 22.36 57.45 -18.84
C LYS A 463 21.39 56.27 -18.98
N LYS A 464 20.67 56.17 -20.09
CA LYS A 464 19.74 55.05 -20.37
C LYS A 464 20.51 53.75 -20.65
N ALA A 465 21.61 53.82 -21.40
CA ALA A 465 22.50 52.70 -21.67
C ALA A 465 23.20 52.19 -20.39
N GLU A 466 23.69 53.09 -19.52
CA GLU A 466 24.25 52.72 -18.21
C GLU A 466 23.20 52.11 -17.26
N LYS A 467 21.94 52.57 -17.31
CA LYS A 467 20.84 51.98 -16.51
C LYS A 467 20.41 50.60 -17.02
N ALA A 468 20.46 50.35 -18.33
CA ALA A 468 20.16 49.04 -18.91
C ALA A 468 21.21 47.98 -18.52
N ALA A 469 22.49 48.37 -18.37
CA ALA A 469 23.58 47.48 -17.96
C ALA A 469 23.53 47.06 -16.47
N LYS A 470 22.75 47.74 -15.62
CA LYS A 470 22.54 47.36 -14.20
C LYS A 470 21.30 46.49 -13.95
N GLN A 471 20.51 46.15 -14.97
CA GLN A 471 19.25 45.41 -14.78
C GLN A 471 19.34 43.89 -15.05
N GLU A 472 20.49 43.38 -15.49
CA GLU A 472 20.69 41.95 -15.79
C GLU A 472 21.51 41.18 -14.74
N THR A 473 21.95 41.83 -13.66
CA THR A 473 22.58 41.16 -12.52
C THR A 473 22.17 41.81 -11.21
N GLY A 474 21.11 41.26 -10.60
CA GLY A 474 20.64 41.60 -9.24
C GLY A 474 19.38 42.46 -9.21
N GLY A 475 18.21 41.82 -9.00
CA GLY A 475 16.92 42.51 -8.87
C GLY A 475 15.78 41.58 -8.47
N LYS A 476 15.95 40.90 -7.33
CA LYS A 476 14.82 40.45 -6.50
C LYS A 476 14.04 41.71 -6.08
N ASP A 477 12.71 41.61 -6.10
CA ASP A 477 11.72 42.42 -5.35
C ASP A 477 10.77 43.40 -6.06
N ASP A 478 11.09 44.08 -7.17
CA ASP A 478 10.13 45.07 -7.75
C ASP A 478 9.05 44.52 -8.72
N LYS A 479 9.15 43.25 -9.16
CA LYS A 479 8.12 42.61 -10.04
C LYS A 479 7.10 41.76 -9.29
N LYS A 480 7.26 41.50 -7.98
CA LYS A 480 6.24 40.79 -7.20
C LYS A 480 4.99 41.66 -7.03
N ASP A 481 5.15 42.97 -6.90
CA ASP A 481 4.05 43.86 -6.55
C ASP A 481 3.04 44.11 -7.68
N ARG A 482 3.47 44.06 -8.95
CA ARG A 482 2.61 44.46 -10.07
C ARG A 482 1.35 43.62 -10.23
N CYS A 483 1.47 42.29 -10.14
CA CYS A 483 0.32 41.39 -10.24
C CYS A 483 -0.29 41.14 -8.86
N ASN A 484 0.53 41.05 -7.81
CA ASN A 484 0.05 40.74 -6.45
C ASN A 484 -0.85 41.85 -5.87
N LYS A 485 -0.69 43.12 -6.28
CA LYS A 485 -1.56 44.24 -5.86
C LYS A 485 -3.04 44.03 -6.19
N HIS A 486 -3.35 43.19 -7.18
CA HIS A 486 -4.73 42.89 -7.58
C HIS A 486 -5.37 41.79 -6.72
N GLY A 487 -4.61 41.10 -5.87
CA GLY A 487 -5.15 40.14 -4.91
C GLY A 487 -6.10 39.13 -5.55
N THR A 488 -7.35 39.08 -5.07
CA THR A 488 -8.41 38.21 -5.59
C THR A 488 -9.28 38.86 -6.68
N ASP A 489 -8.96 40.08 -7.13
CA ASP A 489 -9.67 40.80 -8.19
C ASP A 489 -9.21 40.32 -9.57
N LYS A 490 -9.89 39.29 -10.07
CA LYS A 490 -9.57 38.62 -11.35
C LYS A 490 -9.66 39.57 -12.54
N THR A 491 -10.65 40.46 -12.58
CA THR A 491 -10.86 41.38 -13.70
C THR A 491 -9.71 42.36 -13.86
N LYS A 492 -9.21 42.93 -12.75
CA LYS A 492 -8.03 43.80 -12.80
C LYS A 492 -6.74 43.03 -13.08
N CYS A 493 -6.65 41.79 -12.61
CA CYS A 493 -5.52 40.90 -12.92
C CYS A 493 -5.38 40.67 -14.43
N GLU A 494 -6.49 40.41 -15.11
CA GLU A 494 -6.50 40.12 -16.55
C GLU A 494 -6.29 41.39 -17.38
N ALA A 495 -6.75 42.55 -16.91
CA ALA A 495 -6.54 43.86 -17.57
C ALA A 495 -5.07 44.31 -17.61
N GLU A 496 -4.20 43.74 -16.76
CA GLU A 496 -2.74 43.98 -16.81
C GLU A 496 -2.05 43.25 -17.98
N ASN A 497 -2.78 42.42 -18.72
CA ASN A 497 -2.29 41.73 -19.91
C ASN A 497 -2.68 42.51 -21.17
N THR A 498 -1.69 42.88 -21.98
CA THR A 498 -1.92 43.51 -23.27
C THR A 498 -2.23 42.45 -24.33
N ALA A 499 -3.32 42.64 -25.09
CA ALA A 499 -3.71 41.73 -26.15
C ALA A 499 -2.57 41.55 -27.19
N GLY A 500 -2.22 40.31 -27.48
CA GLY A 500 -1.14 39.96 -28.43
C GLY A 500 0.26 39.81 -27.82
N GLN A 501 0.45 40.07 -26.52
CA GLN A 501 1.70 39.78 -25.80
C GLN A 501 1.56 38.62 -24.81
N THR A 502 2.67 38.03 -24.40
CA THR A 502 2.69 36.98 -23.37
C THR A 502 2.07 37.52 -22.08
N PRO A 503 1.07 36.83 -21.49
CA PRO A 503 0.45 37.27 -20.24
C PRO A 503 1.51 37.47 -19.16
N VAL A 504 1.49 38.64 -18.55
CA VAL A 504 2.45 39.01 -17.50
C VAL A 504 1.86 38.75 -16.11
N CYS A 505 0.52 38.76 -15.99
CA CYS A 505 -0.23 38.38 -14.79
C CYS A 505 -1.18 37.21 -15.09
N GLY A 506 -1.36 36.30 -14.14
CA GLY A 506 -2.27 35.16 -14.22
C GLY A 506 -2.92 34.87 -12.87
N PHE A 507 -4.21 34.58 -12.87
CA PHE A 507 -4.96 34.24 -11.67
C PHE A 507 -4.77 32.75 -11.36
N ARG A 508 -4.01 32.43 -10.31
CA ARG A 508 -3.62 31.04 -10.00
C ARG A 508 -3.32 30.80 -8.51
N LYS A 509 -3.35 29.53 -8.11
CA LYS A 509 -2.80 29.03 -6.84
C LYS A 509 -1.25 29.16 -6.80
N GLY A 510 -0.68 29.04 -5.61
CA GLY A 510 0.77 29.08 -5.42
C GLY A 510 1.48 27.85 -5.96
N LYS A 511 2.77 27.96 -6.25
CA LYS A 511 3.64 26.85 -6.66
C LYS A 511 4.62 26.50 -5.55
N ASP A 512 5.19 25.30 -5.59
CA ASP A 512 6.24 24.88 -4.66
C ASP A 512 7.43 25.85 -4.70
N GLY A 513 7.74 26.43 -3.53
CA GLY A 513 8.72 27.51 -3.36
C GLY A 513 8.14 28.92 -3.20
N GLU A 514 6.82 29.12 -3.33
CA GLU A 514 6.12 30.36 -2.94
C GLU A 514 5.44 30.16 -1.56
N THR A 515 5.91 30.86 -0.52
CA THR A 515 5.48 30.70 0.89
C THR A 515 4.08 31.24 1.22
N ASP A 516 3.45 31.95 0.28
CA ASP A 516 2.28 32.76 0.57
C ASP A 516 1.00 32.08 0.08
N GLU A 517 0.29 31.42 1.01
CA GLU A 517 -1.03 30.78 0.84
C GLU A 517 -1.13 29.93 -0.46
N PRO A 518 -0.52 28.73 -0.48
CA PRO A 518 -0.39 27.92 -1.71
C PRO A 518 -1.75 27.48 -2.28
N GLU A 519 -2.74 27.25 -1.42
CA GLU A 519 -4.07 26.77 -1.81
C GLU A 519 -5.02 27.86 -2.33
N LYS A 520 -4.66 29.14 -2.23
CA LYS A 520 -5.55 30.26 -2.55
C LYS A 520 -5.26 30.84 -3.92
N GLU A 521 -6.30 30.94 -4.76
CA GLU A 521 -6.22 31.59 -6.06
C GLU A 521 -6.16 33.10 -5.92
N LYS A 522 -5.12 33.70 -6.50
CA LYS A 522 -4.93 35.15 -6.56
C LYS A 522 -4.14 35.52 -7.82
N CYS A 523 -4.12 36.79 -8.16
CA CYS A 523 -3.33 37.31 -9.26
C CYS A 523 -1.84 37.19 -8.94
N ARG A 524 -1.09 36.47 -9.78
CA ARG A 524 0.36 36.22 -9.65
C ARG A 524 1.05 36.42 -11.01
N ASN A 525 2.38 36.53 -11.04
CA ASN A 525 3.11 36.67 -12.32
C ASN A 525 2.88 35.46 -13.24
N GLY A 526 2.58 35.74 -14.51
CA GLY A 526 1.92 34.85 -15.48
C GLY A 526 2.81 34.28 -16.60
N SER A 527 4.14 34.35 -16.51
CA SER A 527 5.03 33.83 -17.56
C SER A 527 5.01 32.29 -17.65
N PHE A 528 4.02 31.75 -18.35
CA PHE A 528 4.04 30.45 -19.01
C PHE A 528 3.91 30.72 -20.50
N LEU A 529 5.01 30.56 -21.25
CA LEU A 529 4.99 30.67 -22.71
C LEU A 529 4.17 29.51 -23.29
N THR A 530 2.88 29.76 -23.51
CA THR A 530 2.15 29.18 -24.64
C THR A 530 2.70 29.80 -25.93
N SER A 531 3.60 29.11 -26.62
CA SER A 531 3.79 29.31 -28.06
C SER A 531 3.22 28.10 -28.80
N LYS A 532 2.34 28.41 -29.75
CA LYS A 532 1.60 27.46 -30.58
C LYS A 532 2.56 26.63 -31.44
N GLN A 533 2.91 25.42 -30.98
CA GLN A 533 3.13 24.20 -31.78
C GLN A 533 2.97 22.95 -30.90
N PHE A 534 1.83 22.80 -30.23
CA PHE A 534 1.45 21.54 -29.58
C PHE A 534 0.76 20.58 -30.57
N ALA A 535 1.44 20.31 -31.69
CA ALA A 535 1.11 19.19 -32.58
C ALA A 535 2.20 18.10 -32.58
N LEU A 536 3.33 18.31 -31.88
CA LEU A 536 4.46 17.37 -31.83
C LEU A 536 4.67 16.69 -30.47
N SER A 537 4.01 17.13 -29.38
CA SER A 537 4.25 16.56 -28.05
C SER A 537 3.38 15.34 -27.71
N VAL A 538 2.28 15.11 -28.43
CA VAL A 538 1.47 13.89 -28.26
C VAL A 538 2.11 12.72 -29.01
N VAL A 539 2.80 13.01 -30.12
CA VAL A 539 3.62 12.06 -30.86
C VAL A 539 4.81 11.63 -30.00
N SER A 540 5.60 12.53 -29.43
CA SER A 540 6.78 12.11 -28.65
C SER A 540 6.46 11.38 -27.33
N ALA A 541 5.33 11.66 -26.66
CA ALA A 541 4.97 10.93 -25.45
C ALA A 541 4.38 9.54 -25.75
N ALA A 542 3.55 9.42 -26.79
CA ALA A 542 3.00 8.14 -27.23
C ALA A 542 4.05 7.25 -27.93
N PHE A 543 5.00 7.84 -28.65
CA PHE A 543 6.05 7.11 -29.35
C PHE A 543 7.04 6.47 -28.38
N VAL A 544 7.37 7.15 -27.27
CA VAL A 544 8.34 6.61 -26.31
C VAL A 544 7.68 5.58 -25.37
N ALA A 545 6.39 5.71 -25.09
CA ALA A 545 5.60 4.67 -24.39
C ALA A 545 5.48 3.35 -25.19
N LEU A 546 5.77 3.34 -26.49
CA LEU A 546 5.83 2.13 -27.33
C LEU A 546 7.24 1.50 -27.39
N LEU A 547 8.27 2.18 -26.89
CA LEU A 547 9.65 1.68 -26.87
C LEU A 547 9.94 0.77 -25.68
N PHE A 548 9.15 0.94 -24.62
CA PHE A 548 9.43 0.43 -23.29
C PHE A 548 8.23 -0.10 -22.57
#